data_AF-A0A1U7NSN8-F1
#
_entry.id   AF-A0A1U7NSN8-F1
#
_cell.length_a   1.000
_cell.length_b   1.000
_cell.length_c   1.000
_cell.angle_alpha   90.00
_cell.angle_beta   90.00
_cell.angle_gamma   90.00
#
_symmetry.space_group_name_H-M   'P 1'
#
loop_
_entity.id
_entity.type
_entity.pdbx_description
1 polymer ?
#
loop_
_entity_poly.entity_id
_entity_poly.type
_entity_poly.pdbx_seq_one_letter_code
_entity_poly.pdbx_strand_id
1 'polypeptide(L)'
;MRRVCPGPVHRAPQPGNDVLATTRRAPSGLGTPHSGSPPHPPCAQSQAAPTVCRPGLAPAHHGSVHAHHQSFCTHHRSVHAQHGSVCTHLALHRQPRLSQVELSPVPPCRAAPEVGEEGEAGSSGRRTEKPVLNGKEWIKPLSHRSNVPEHTTHHVVRVDRNTYPQLRRAVASGQLQPTQENLDVMAQGQVYCPADTLLNAQTLVHDRELQMGNLTVTGELYRLPEGEYSSIITASLGVYRQYPGVQQLLTALLTPMTSTAETIWWQDVRMAVAQGRQLASGVDLTDERWTPTAWRRDLTRLIELGDHWFLILYFAQPPHHLGPRGRAVVGVDIGLRPLATAAWGQQHEVTWGLATPALPVGESAEVRALAQILNYAAARAALEAFTVLVLADAGTLVLEQLDYRGFKSNFSAVSRRRAVADWHQTWARQRAHARGIEVERVPAAYTSQTCSQCQGSTRGTRQGREFTCLHGHVMDAHINAARNLVRRYWGQQSHVQ
;
A
#
# COMPACT_ATOMS: atom_id res chain seq x y z
N MET A 1 -27.98 31.39 49.56
CA MET A 1 -28.90 31.25 48.42
C MET A 1 -28.20 30.42 47.34
N ARG A 2 -28.54 29.13 47.23
CA ARG A 2 -27.93 28.18 46.29
C ARG A 2 -28.64 28.29 44.93
N ARG A 3 -27.90 28.48 43.84
CA ARG A 3 -28.42 28.38 42.47
C ARG A 3 -28.34 26.93 41.99
N VAL A 4 -29.47 26.46 41.48
CA VAL A 4 -29.73 25.11 40.97
C VAL A 4 -29.48 25.10 39.46
N CYS A 5 -28.73 24.12 38.97
CA CYS A 5 -28.57 23.85 37.53
C CYS A 5 -29.78 23.03 37.01
N PRO A 6 -30.30 23.29 35.79
CA PRO A 6 -31.33 22.45 35.21
C PRO A 6 -30.71 21.21 34.53
N GLY A 7 -31.31 20.05 34.80
CA GLY A 7 -30.96 18.76 34.19
C GLY A 7 -31.52 18.57 32.77
N PRO A 8 -31.15 17.46 32.10
CA PRO A 8 -31.47 17.22 30.70
C PRO A 8 -32.88 16.67 30.49
N VAL A 9 -33.56 17.20 29.47
CA VAL A 9 -34.91 16.76 29.04
C VAL A 9 -34.77 15.63 28.03
N HIS A 10 -35.23 14.43 28.41
CA HIS A 10 -35.46 13.32 27.48
C HIS A 10 -36.71 13.59 26.61
N ARG A 11 -36.56 13.54 25.29
CA ARG A 11 -37.69 13.51 24.33
C ARG A 11 -38.01 12.07 23.95
N ALA A 12 -39.25 11.66 24.20
CA ALA A 12 -39.87 10.45 23.68
C ALA A 12 -40.34 10.65 22.22
N PRO A 13 -40.47 9.57 21.41
CA PRO A 13 -40.93 9.67 20.03
C PRO A 13 -42.45 9.72 19.93
N GLN A 14 -42.98 10.59 19.07
CA GLN A 14 -44.39 10.57 18.67
C GLN A 14 -44.56 9.87 17.31
N PRO A 15 -45.68 9.15 17.09
CA PRO A 15 -45.97 8.45 15.83
C PRO A 15 -46.86 9.26 14.89
N GLY A 16 -46.72 8.98 13.58
CA GLY A 16 -47.80 8.98 12.59
C GLY A 16 -48.25 10.31 12.00
N ASN A 17 -48.15 10.43 10.67
CA ASN A 17 -49.27 10.82 9.82
C ASN A 17 -48.94 10.59 8.34
N ASP A 18 -49.61 9.61 7.75
CA ASP A 18 -49.92 9.50 6.33
C ASP A 18 -51.08 10.44 5.99
N VAL A 19 -51.08 11.05 4.80
CA VAL A 19 -52.28 11.32 3.96
C VAL A 19 -51.86 11.68 2.52
N LEU A 20 -52.25 10.78 1.60
CA LEU A 20 -52.83 10.94 0.25
C LEU A 20 -52.26 11.93 -0.78
N ALA A 21 -51.89 11.36 -1.94
CA ALA A 21 -52.35 11.87 -3.24
C ALA A 21 -52.58 10.72 -4.25
N THR A 22 -53.82 10.61 -4.69
CA THR A 22 -54.39 9.69 -5.67
C THR A 22 -54.20 10.18 -7.11
N THR A 23 -53.94 9.28 -8.06
CA THR A 23 -54.55 9.35 -9.41
C THR A 23 -54.82 7.96 -9.98
N ARG A 24 -56.03 7.84 -10.51
CA ARG A 24 -56.73 6.64 -10.99
C ARG A 24 -56.23 6.18 -12.38
N ARG A 25 -56.28 4.87 -12.63
CA ARG A 25 -56.88 4.28 -13.84
C ARG A 25 -57.37 2.85 -13.55
N ALA A 26 -58.55 2.55 -14.08
CA ALA A 26 -59.41 1.41 -13.79
C ALA A 26 -59.14 0.19 -14.73
N PRO A 27 -59.78 -0.97 -14.47
CA PRO A 27 -59.30 -2.30 -14.89
C PRO A 27 -60.16 -3.00 -15.96
N SER A 28 -59.60 -4.08 -16.52
CA SER A 28 -60.29 -5.16 -17.26
C SER A 28 -59.55 -6.46 -16.90
N GLY A 29 -60.11 -7.41 -16.15
CA GLY A 29 -61.02 -8.47 -16.60
C GLY A 29 -60.31 -9.83 -16.39
N LEU A 30 -60.59 -10.52 -15.29
CA LEU A 30 -61.36 -11.79 -15.19
C LEU A 30 -60.74 -13.01 -15.88
N GLY A 31 -60.38 -14.01 -15.06
CA GLY A 31 -60.04 -15.38 -15.49
C GLY A 31 -59.40 -16.20 -14.36
N THR A 32 -60.23 -16.85 -13.53
CA THR A 32 -59.84 -17.85 -12.51
C THR A 32 -59.91 -19.29 -13.09
N PRO A 33 -59.73 -20.39 -12.32
CA PRO A 33 -58.59 -21.28 -12.49
C PRO A 33 -59.00 -22.70 -12.94
N HIS A 34 -58.05 -23.52 -13.41
CA HIS A 34 -58.25 -24.97 -13.40
C HIS A 34 -57.02 -25.74 -12.92
N SER A 35 -57.32 -26.56 -11.91
CA SER A 35 -56.58 -27.63 -11.26
C SER A 35 -56.20 -28.78 -12.19
N GLY A 36 -55.06 -29.42 -11.91
CA GLY A 36 -54.75 -30.77 -12.42
C GLY A 36 -53.33 -31.22 -12.05
N SER A 37 -53.21 -32.09 -11.05
CA SER A 37 -51.98 -32.82 -10.68
C SER A 37 -51.83 -34.12 -11.51
N PRO A 38 -50.81 -34.99 -11.28
CA PRO A 38 -49.81 -35.38 -12.27
C PRO A 38 -49.98 -36.83 -12.78
N PRO A 39 -49.03 -37.32 -13.60
CA PRO A 39 -48.64 -38.73 -13.46
C PRO A 39 -47.12 -38.99 -13.40
N HIS A 40 -46.82 -40.05 -12.65
CA HIS A 40 -45.54 -40.73 -12.44
C HIS A 40 -45.03 -41.52 -13.67
N PRO A 41 -43.79 -42.06 -13.63
CA PRO A 41 -43.01 -42.52 -14.80
C PRO A 41 -43.10 -44.04 -15.02
N PRO A 42 -42.43 -44.58 -16.06
CA PRO A 42 -42.05 -45.99 -16.06
C PRO A 42 -40.52 -46.24 -16.03
N CYS A 43 -40.20 -47.28 -15.26
CA CYS A 43 -38.95 -48.00 -15.08
C CYS A 43 -38.36 -48.65 -16.34
N ALA A 44 -37.05 -48.91 -16.32
CA ALA A 44 -36.42 -50.26 -16.43
C ALA A 44 -34.91 -50.10 -16.20
N GLN A 45 -34.35 -50.63 -15.09
CA GLN A 45 -33.68 -51.95 -14.97
C GLN A 45 -32.37 -52.04 -15.79
N SER A 46 -31.22 -52.53 -15.30
CA SER A 46 -30.82 -53.17 -14.04
C SER A 46 -29.29 -53.33 -14.03
N GLN A 47 -28.67 -53.35 -12.84
CA GLN A 47 -27.58 -54.26 -12.40
C GLN A 47 -26.26 -54.30 -13.21
N ALA A 48 -25.04 -54.40 -12.66
CA ALA A 48 -24.55 -54.75 -11.35
C ALA A 48 -23.14 -54.12 -11.13
N ALA A 49 -22.78 -53.93 -9.87
CA ALA A 49 -21.44 -53.65 -9.37
C ALA A 49 -20.62 -54.98 -9.23
N PRO A 50 -19.51 -55.02 -8.49
CA PRO A 50 -18.22 -54.33 -8.63
C PRO A 50 -17.05 -55.35 -8.67
N THR A 51 -15.79 -54.86 -8.65
CA THR A 51 -14.67 -55.33 -7.79
C THR A 51 -13.32 -55.45 -8.52
N VAL A 52 -12.39 -54.57 -8.09
CA VAL A 52 -10.97 -54.78 -7.75
C VAL A 52 -10.21 -55.98 -8.34
N CYS A 53 -9.07 -55.72 -9.02
CA CYS A 53 -7.72 -56.23 -8.69
C CYS A 53 -6.69 -55.89 -9.79
N ARG A 54 -5.58 -55.24 -9.39
CA ARG A 54 -4.22 -55.44 -9.99
C ARG A 54 -3.74 -56.85 -9.62
N PRO A 55 -2.92 -57.59 -10.40
CA PRO A 55 -1.53 -57.25 -10.80
C PRO A 55 -1.27 -57.67 -12.27
N GLY A 56 -0.13 -57.61 -12.95
CA GLY A 56 1.30 -57.53 -12.66
C GLY A 56 2.02 -58.30 -13.78
N LEU A 57 3.29 -57.96 -14.01
CA LEU A 57 4.32 -58.76 -14.68
C LEU A 57 4.26 -58.96 -16.21
N ALA A 58 5.33 -58.47 -16.85
CA ALA A 58 5.85 -58.88 -18.16
C ALA A 58 6.31 -60.36 -18.14
N PRO A 59 6.58 -61.04 -19.28
CA PRO A 59 7.78 -60.74 -20.10
C PRO A 59 7.65 -60.95 -21.64
N ALA A 60 8.66 -60.38 -22.32
CA ALA A 60 9.30 -60.76 -23.59
C ALA A 60 8.59 -61.73 -24.58
N HIS A 61 8.51 -61.35 -25.86
CA HIS A 61 9.41 -61.83 -26.91
C HIS A 61 9.08 -61.23 -28.30
N HIS A 62 10.17 -61.00 -29.05
CA HIS A 62 10.37 -60.94 -30.50
C HIS A 62 9.20 -60.72 -31.48
N GLY A 63 9.40 -59.76 -32.38
CA GLY A 63 8.70 -59.68 -33.66
C GLY A 63 9.12 -58.46 -34.48
N SER A 64 10.28 -58.54 -35.12
CA SER A 64 10.76 -57.59 -36.13
C SER A 64 9.88 -57.66 -37.38
N VAL A 65 9.38 -56.51 -37.89
CA VAL A 65 9.14 -56.29 -39.33
C VAL A 65 9.40 -54.83 -39.71
N HIS A 66 10.47 -54.64 -40.48
CA HIS A 66 10.69 -53.69 -41.59
C HIS A 66 10.05 -52.28 -41.64
N ALA A 67 10.96 -51.30 -41.64
CA ALA A 67 11.32 -50.46 -42.81
C ALA A 67 10.98 -48.96 -42.80
N HIS A 68 12.00 -48.23 -43.29
CA HIS A 68 12.05 -46.86 -43.80
C HIS A 68 12.11 -45.70 -42.80
N HIS A 69 13.34 -45.32 -42.45
CA HIS A 69 13.66 -43.93 -42.09
C HIS A 69 14.78 -43.41 -42.98
N GLN A 70 14.50 -42.30 -43.67
CA GLN A 70 15.42 -41.52 -44.47
C GLN A 70 16.38 -40.74 -43.56
N SER A 71 17.65 -40.72 -43.97
CA SER A 71 18.72 -39.88 -43.46
C SER A 71 18.42 -38.39 -43.64
N PHE A 72 18.73 -37.56 -42.64
CA PHE A 72 19.26 -36.21 -42.88
C PHE A 72 20.26 -35.82 -41.79
N CYS A 73 21.26 -35.06 -42.25
CA CYS A 73 22.59 -34.92 -41.70
C CYS A 73 22.71 -34.14 -40.39
N THR A 74 23.63 -34.61 -39.54
CA THR A 74 24.29 -33.89 -38.46
C THR A 74 25.20 -32.78 -38.99
N HIS A 75 25.11 -31.58 -38.41
CA HIS A 75 26.21 -30.61 -38.37
C HIS A 75 26.37 -30.10 -36.93
N HIS A 76 27.46 -30.52 -36.30
CA HIS A 76 27.98 -30.00 -35.05
C HIS A 76 28.54 -28.58 -35.27
N ARG A 77 28.10 -27.60 -34.48
CA ARG A 77 28.91 -26.42 -34.14
C ARG A 77 28.84 -26.17 -32.65
N SER A 78 30.00 -26.36 -32.02
CA SER A 78 30.33 -25.92 -30.67
C SER A 78 30.49 -24.41 -30.66
N VAL A 79 29.88 -23.72 -29.69
CA VAL A 79 30.22 -22.35 -29.32
C VAL A 79 30.29 -22.27 -27.80
N HIS A 80 31.49 -21.95 -27.32
CA HIS A 80 31.81 -21.60 -25.95
C HIS A 80 31.01 -20.37 -25.49
N ALA A 81 30.32 -20.48 -24.35
CA ALA A 81 29.78 -19.32 -23.63
C ALA A 81 30.79 -18.88 -22.56
N GLN A 82 31.40 -17.71 -22.76
CA GLN A 82 32.13 -16.96 -21.73
C GLN A 82 31.12 -16.14 -20.93
N HIS A 83 31.04 -16.39 -19.62
CA HIS A 83 30.29 -15.57 -18.67
C HIS A 83 31.10 -14.30 -18.32
N GLY A 84 30.70 -13.17 -18.91
CA GLY A 84 31.09 -11.83 -18.44
C GLY A 84 29.96 -11.25 -17.58
N SER A 85 30.21 -11.09 -16.27
CA SER A 85 29.35 -10.36 -15.35
C SER A 85 29.48 -8.86 -15.63
N VAL A 86 28.42 -8.23 -16.12
CA VAL A 86 28.33 -6.76 -16.26
C VAL A 86 27.44 -6.24 -15.14
N CYS A 87 28.06 -5.64 -14.12
CA CYS A 87 27.37 -4.77 -13.17
C CYS A 87 26.79 -3.57 -13.95
N THR A 88 25.47 -3.52 -14.06
CA THR A 88 24.78 -2.38 -14.66
C THR A 88 24.40 -1.42 -13.53
N HIS A 89 25.17 -0.35 -13.36
CA HIS A 89 24.74 0.81 -12.56
C HIS A 89 23.52 1.43 -13.26
N LEU A 90 22.34 1.31 -12.65
CA LEU A 90 21.15 2.02 -13.09
C LEU A 90 21.36 3.53 -12.88
N ALA A 91 21.57 4.24 -13.97
CA ALA A 91 21.46 5.69 -14.01
C ALA A 91 19.98 6.09 -13.85
N LEU A 92 19.71 6.93 -12.86
CA LEU A 92 18.42 7.58 -12.60
C LEU A 92 17.90 8.28 -13.87
N HIS A 93 16.93 7.66 -14.55
CA HIS A 93 16.16 8.35 -15.59
C HIS A 93 15.12 9.28 -14.93
N ARG A 94 15.25 10.57 -15.25
CA ARG A 94 14.39 11.69 -14.89
C ARG A 94 12.89 11.35 -15.01
N GLN A 95 12.14 11.48 -13.92
CA GLN A 95 10.69 11.73 -13.95
C GLN A 95 10.41 13.26 -13.94
N PRO A 96 9.14 13.69 -14.02
CA PRO A 96 8.67 14.67 -15.01
C PRO A 96 9.24 16.08 -14.80
N ARG A 97 9.21 16.88 -15.89
CA ARG A 97 9.68 18.27 -15.93
C ARG A 97 9.14 19.07 -14.73
N LEU A 98 10.03 19.37 -13.78
CA LEU A 98 9.94 20.58 -12.97
C LEU A 98 9.94 21.75 -13.96
N SER A 99 8.87 22.54 -13.97
CA SER A 99 8.88 23.88 -14.57
C SER A 99 10.07 24.62 -13.95
N GLN A 100 11.06 24.98 -14.76
CA GLN A 100 12.21 25.75 -14.27
C GLN A 100 11.70 27.10 -13.77
N VAL A 101 11.71 27.29 -12.45
CA VAL A 101 11.70 28.61 -11.84
C VAL A 101 13.15 29.08 -11.88
N GLU A 102 13.43 30.10 -12.69
CA GLU A 102 14.70 30.84 -12.60
C GLU A 102 14.79 31.46 -11.20
N LEU A 103 15.65 30.89 -10.36
CA LEU A 103 16.04 31.50 -9.11
C LEU A 103 16.93 32.71 -9.42
N SER A 104 16.40 33.91 -9.18
CA SER A 104 17.22 35.13 -9.13
C SER A 104 18.26 35.01 -8.01
N PRO A 105 19.51 35.48 -8.21
CA PRO A 105 20.55 35.39 -7.20
C PRO A 105 20.19 36.20 -5.95
N VAL A 106 20.28 35.56 -4.79
CA VAL A 106 20.18 36.18 -3.47
C VAL A 106 21.37 37.12 -3.27
N PRO A 107 21.18 38.39 -2.86
CA PRO A 107 22.30 39.28 -2.54
C PRO A 107 23.02 38.79 -1.27
N PRO A 108 24.35 38.94 -1.19
CA PRO A 108 25.11 38.46 -0.04
C PRO A 108 24.72 39.22 1.24
N CYS A 109 24.46 38.45 2.30
CA CYS A 109 24.26 38.96 3.65
C CYS A 109 25.47 39.78 4.10
N ARG A 110 25.22 41.01 4.57
CA ARG A 110 26.21 41.85 5.25
C ARG A 110 26.63 41.20 6.57
N ALA A 111 27.94 41.09 6.77
CA ALA A 111 28.56 40.70 8.03
C ALA A 111 28.28 41.75 9.12
N ALA A 112 28.01 41.28 10.34
CA ALA A 112 28.00 42.08 11.56
C ALA A 112 29.45 42.41 11.98
N PRO A 113 29.68 43.52 12.71
CA PRO A 113 31.02 44.03 12.96
C PRO A 113 31.79 43.19 13.99
N GLU A 114 33.07 43.00 13.69
CA GLU A 114 34.07 42.39 14.57
C GLU A 114 34.30 43.26 15.80
N VAL A 115 34.29 42.62 16.97
CA VAL A 115 34.78 43.16 18.23
C VAL A 115 36.28 42.85 18.29
N GLY A 116 37.09 43.89 18.37
CA GLY A 116 38.54 43.76 18.48
C GLY A 116 38.99 43.32 19.86
N GLU A 117 39.93 42.38 19.90
CA GLU A 117 40.86 42.20 21.01
C GLU A 117 42.29 42.19 20.45
N GLU A 118 43.00 43.26 20.79
CA GLU A 118 44.46 43.32 20.91
C GLU A 118 44.90 42.20 21.88
N GLY A 119 45.97 41.43 21.73
CA GLY A 119 47.24 41.65 21.09
C GLY A 119 48.28 41.15 22.09
N GLU A 120 49.04 40.11 21.77
CA GLU A 120 50.32 39.83 22.46
C GLU A 120 51.21 38.92 21.61
N ALA A 121 52.44 39.40 21.41
CA ALA A 121 53.49 38.75 20.65
C ALA A 121 54.58 38.23 21.61
N GLY A 122 55.13 37.04 21.33
CA GLY A 122 56.34 36.53 21.98
C GLY A 122 56.66 35.11 21.50
N SER A 123 57.49 34.94 20.47
CA SER A 123 58.94 34.70 20.50
C SER A 123 59.35 33.22 20.64
N SER A 124 60.05 32.77 19.58
CA SER A 124 61.25 31.92 19.54
C SER A 124 61.34 30.59 20.32
N GLY A 125 61.69 29.52 19.59
CA GLY A 125 62.87 28.73 19.97
C GLY A 125 62.78 27.19 19.90
N ARG A 126 63.67 26.63 19.07
CA ARG A 126 64.40 25.35 19.20
C ARG A 126 63.72 23.98 19.02
N ARG A 127 64.27 23.26 18.04
CA ARG A 127 64.51 21.80 18.01
C ARG A 127 65.06 21.29 19.35
N THR A 128 64.55 20.15 19.82
CA THR A 128 65.32 18.91 20.09
C THR A 128 64.38 17.74 20.42
N GLU A 129 64.70 16.59 19.82
CA GLU A 129 64.59 15.22 20.34
C GLU A 129 63.22 14.55 20.59
N LYS A 130 63.14 13.32 20.06
CA LYS A 130 62.11 12.30 20.30
C LYS A 130 62.08 11.91 21.79
N PRO A 131 60.93 11.46 22.27
CA PRO A 131 60.91 10.08 22.74
C PRO A 131 59.70 9.29 22.23
N VAL A 132 59.97 7.99 22.07
CA VAL A 132 59.00 6.92 21.85
C VAL A 132 58.08 6.83 23.08
N LEU A 133 56.76 6.97 22.88
CA LEU A 133 55.77 6.49 23.85
C LEU A 133 54.65 5.74 23.14
N ASN A 134 54.61 4.44 23.43
CA ASN A 134 53.47 3.55 23.30
C ASN A 134 52.26 4.12 24.02
N GLY A 135 51.11 4.17 23.36
CA GLY A 135 49.85 4.56 23.98
C GLY A 135 48.68 4.41 23.02
N LYS A 136 48.23 3.17 22.80
CA LYS A 136 46.91 2.89 22.22
C LYS A 136 45.84 3.26 23.24
N GLU A 137 45.50 4.53 23.33
CA GLU A 137 44.23 4.95 23.93
C GLU A 137 43.14 4.83 22.87
N TRP A 138 42.44 3.71 22.91
CA TRP A 138 41.16 3.57 22.23
C TRP A 138 40.21 4.56 22.88
N ILE A 139 39.79 5.57 22.12
CA ILE A 139 38.60 6.37 22.43
C ILE A 139 37.47 5.37 22.61
N LYS A 140 37.09 5.10 23.87
CA LYS A 140 35.87 4.35 24.17
C LYS A 140 34.72 5.16 23.55
N PRO A 141 33.95 4.63 22.59
CA PRO A 141 32.77 5.33 22.13
C PRO A 141 31.88 5.52 23.36
N LEU A 142 31.63 6.78 23.72
CA LEU A 142 30.69 7.17 24.76
C LEU A 142 29.34 6.56 24.40
N SER A 143 29.03 5.39 24.95
CA SER A 143 27.77 4.70 24.80
C SER A 143 26.71 5.34 25.68
N HIS A 144 26.50 6.65 25.52
CA HIS A 144 25.23 7.27 25.85
C HIS A 144 24.25 6.96 24.73
N ARG A 145 23.79 5.70 24.68
CA ARG A 145 22.54 5.36 24.00
C ARG A 145 21.44 6.06 24.77
N SER A 146 21.14 7.30 24.39
CA SER A 146 19.86 7.92 24.69
C SER A 146 18.77 6.90 24.31
N ASN A 147 17.96 6.49 25.30
CA ASN A 147 16.79 5.63 25.14
C ASN A 147 15.73 6.36 24.29
N VAL A 148 16.01 6.58 23.01
CA VAL A 148 15.00 7.02 22.07
C VAL A 148 14.12 5.79 21.83
N PRO A 149 12.84 5.82 22.23
CA PRO A 149 11.95 4.68 22.03
C PRO A 149 11.91 4.33 20.55
N GLU A 150 12.08 3.04 20.27
CA GLU A 150 11.92 2.49 18.91
C GLU A 150 10.50 2.81 18.42
N HIS A 151 10.39 3.39 17.22
CA HIS A 151 9.10 3.70 16.64
C HIS A 151 8.54 2.45 15.96
N THR A 152 7.34 2.02 16.33
CA THR A 152 6.71 0.83 15.76
C THR A 152 5.54 1.22 14.88
N THR A 153 5.53 0.73 13.64
CA THR A 153 4.38 0.76 12.73
C THR A 153 3.62 -0.55 12.77
N HIS A 154 2.35 -0.51 12.38
CA HIS A 154 1.51 -1.70 12.29
C HIS A 154 0.61 -1.65 11.07
N HIS A 155 0.30 -2.81 10.51
CA HIS A 155 -0.54 -2.92 9.32
C HIS A 155 -1.54 -4.07 9.45
N VAL A 156 -2.79 -3.76 9.11
CA VAL A 156 -3.91 -4.71 9.16
C VAL A 156 -4.11 -5.30 7.77
N VAL A 157 -3.90 -6.59 7.63
CA VAL A 157 -4.09 -7.36 6.40
C VAL A 157 -5.36 -8.19 6.54
N ARG A 158 -6.24 -8.11 5.54
CA ARG A 158 -7.44 -8.95 5.52
C ARG A 158 -7.05 -10.40 5.20
N VAL A 159 -7.52 -11.34 6.01
CA VAL A 159 -7.32 -12.77 5.78
C VAL A 159 -8.39 -13.29 4.81
N ASP A 160 -7.97 -14.16 3.88
CA ASP A 160 -8.85 -14.85 2.95
C ASP A 160 -9.83 -15.77 3.70
N ARG A 161 -11.09 -15.79 3.25
CA ARG A 161 -12.15 -16.60 3.89
C ARG A 161 -11.84 -18.09 3.88
N ASN A 162 -11.07 -18.56 2.89
CA ASN A 162 -10.66 -19.96 2.80
C ASN A 162 -9.75 -20.37 3.97
N THR A 163 -9.09 -19.42 4.64
CA THR A 163 -8.25 -19.66 5.81
C THR A 163 -9.05 -19.80 7.11
N TYR A 164 -10.29 -19.28 7.18
CA TYR A 164 -11.05 -19.18 8.44
C TYR A 164 -11.28 -20.52 9.15
N PRO A 165 -11.61 -21.63 8.47
CA PRO A 165 -11.74 -22.93 9.12
C PRO A 165 -10.45 -23.38 9.83
N GLN A 166 -9.28 -23.04 9.28
CA GLN A 166 -8.00 -23.37 9.90
C GLN A 166 -7.73 -22.49 11.12
N LEU A 167 -8.05 -21.19 11.07
CA LEU A 167 -7.92 -20.29 12.23
C LEU A 167 -8.79 -20.74 13.40
N ARG A 168 -10.05 -21.09 13.15
CA ARG A 168 -10.96 -21.59 14.20
C ARG A 168 -10.46 -22.90 14.82
N ARG A 169 -9.89 -23.80 14.01
CA ARG A 169 -9.23 -25.00 14.54
C ARG A 169 -8.02 -24.65 15.40
N ALA A 170 -7.23 -23.66 14.99
CA ALA A 170 -6.07 -23.18 15.76
C ALA A 170 -6.50 -22.51 17.09
N VAL A 171 -7.65 -21.83 17.14
CA VAL A 171 -8.25 -21.35 18.39
C VAL A 171 -8.65 -22.53 19.27
N ALA A 172 -9.40 -23.50 18.72
CA ALA A 172 -9.86 -24.67 19.47
C ALA A 172 -8.73 -25.55 20.01
N SER A 173 -7.59 -25.61 19.32
CA SER A 173 -6.40 -26.35 19.76
C SER A 173 -5.47 -25.56 20.70
N GLY A 174 -5.80 -24.30 21.02
CA GLY A 174 -4.98 -23.43 21.86
C GLY A 174 -3.73 -22.86 21.19
N GLN A 175 -3.58 -23.05 19.87
CA GLN A 175 -2.50 -22.45 19.09
C GLN A 175 -2.68 -20.94 18.88
N LEU A 176 -3.92 -20.45 18.90
CA LEU A 176 -4.28 -19.04 18.93
C LEU A 176 -5.03 -18.77 20.24
N GLN A 177 -4.41 -18.00 21.14
CA GLN A 177 -4.97 -17.73 22.46
C GLN A 177 -5.67 -16.38 22.48
N PRO A 178 -6.93 -16.28 22.96
CA PRO A 178 -7.60 -15.00 23.09
C PRO A 178 -6.85 -14.11 24.09
N THR A 179 -6.74 -12.82 23.79
CA THR A 179 -6.12 -11.81 24.65
C THR A 179 -7.06 -10.63 24.86
N GLN A 180 -6.86 -9.90 25.97
CA GLN A 180 -7.53 -8.64 26.29
C GLN A 180 -6.73 -7.42 25.84
N GLU A 181 -5.70 -7.63 25.01
CA GLU A 181 -4.88 -6.56 24.46
C GLU A 181 -5.75 -5.59 23.65
N ASN A 182 -5.76 -4.32 24.06
CA ASN A 182 -6.42 -3.27 23.30
C ASN A 182 -5.47 -2.79 22.21
N LEU A 183 -5.77 -3.18 20.97
CA LEU A 183 -5.01 -2.73 19.81
C LEU A 183 -5.67 -1.45 19.28
N ASP A 184 -4.96 -0.32 19.35
CA ASP A 184 -5.42 1.00 18.87
C ASP A 184 -5.79 1.05 17.36
N VAL A 185 -5.67 -0.08 16.66
CA VAL A 185 -6.04 -0.29 15.26
C VAL A 185 -7.50 -0.64 15.04
N MET A 186 -8.13 -1.33 16.00
CA MET A 186 -9.49 -1.86 15.86
C MET A 186 -10.18 -1.86 17.22
N ALA A 187 -11.15 -0.96 17.39
CA ALA A 187 -11.92 -0.82 18.63
C ALA A 187 -12.85 -2.00 18.94
N GLN A 188 -12.98 -2.97 18.03
CA GLN A 188 -13.90 -4.10 18.13
C GLN A 188 -13.24 -5.38 17.61
N GLY A 189 -13.63 -6.51 18.18
CA GLY A 189 -13.21 -7.85 17.78
C GLY A 189 -12.46 -8.59 18.88
N GLN A 190 -12.42 -9.91 18.78
CA GLN A 190 -11.61 -10.74 19.66
C GLN A 190 -10.18 -10.79 19.10
N VAL A 191 -9.22 -10.33 19.90
CA VAL A 191 -7.80 -10.40 19.55
C VAL A 191 -7.25 -11.76 19.98
N TYR A 192 -6.44 -12.36 19.13
CA TYR A 192 -5.73 -13.61 19.37
C TYR A 192 -4.23 -13.43 19.22
N CYS A 193 -3.48 -13.97 20.19
CA CYS A 193 -2.03 -14.09 20.14
C CYS A 193 -1.66 -15.52 19.68
N PRO A 194 -0.89 -15.69 18.60
CA PRO A 194 -0.30 -16.99 18.27
C PRO A 194 0.63 -17.49 19.36
N ALA A 195 0.66 -18.80 19.59
CA ALA A 195 1.62 -19.43 20.50
C ALA A 195 3.07 -19.17 20.03
N ASP A 196 4.03 -19.15 20.96
CA ASP A 196 5.44 -18.85 20.69
C ASP A 196 6.05 -19.72 19.58
N THR A 197 5.64 -20.99 19.49
CA THR A 197 6.09 -21.90 18.43
C THR A 197 5.64 -21.45 17.04
N LEU A 198 4.47 -20.83 16.92
CA LEU A 198 4.00 -20.21 15.68
C LEU A 198 4.71 -18.88 15.42
N LEU A 199 4.88 -18.05 16.46
CA LEU A 199 5.53 -16.74 16.34
C LEU A 199 6.98 -16.85 15.87
N ASN A 200 7.71 -17.86 16.33
CA ASN A 200 9.11 -18.09 15.94
C ASN A 200 9.27 -18.74 14.56
N ALA A 201 8.20 -19.31 14.01
CA ALA A 201 8.21 -20.06 12.75
C ALA A 201 7.47 -19.32 11.62
N GLN A 202 7.48 -17.98 11.63
CA GLN A 202 6.81 -17.17 10.62
C GLN A 202 7.68 -16.98 9.37
N THR A 203 7.16 -17.33 8.20
CA THR A 203 7.83 -17.11 6.90
C THR A 203 6.82 -16.73 5.83
N LEU A 204 7.15 -15.72 5.02
CA LEU A 204 6.39 -15.38 3.83
C LEU A 204 6.77 -16.34 2.70
N VAL A 205 5.81 -17.15 2.25
CA VAL A 205 6.02 -18.14 1.18
C VAL A 205 5.93 -17.48 -0.19
N HIS A 206 4.96 -16.57 -0.37
CA HIS A 206 4.82 -15.69 -1.53
C HIS A 206 3.93 -14.49 -1.17
N ASP A 207 3.64 -13.59 -2.11
CA ASP A 207 2.90 -12.32 -1.93
C ASP A 207 1.56 -12.39 -1.16
N ARG A 208 1.02 -13.59 -0.96
CA ARG A 208 -0.31 -13.85 -0.40
C ARG A 208 -0.35 -14.93 0.68
N GLU A 209 0.77 -15.54 1.01
CA GLU A 209 0.81 -16.69 1.92
C GLU A 209 1.88 -16.50 2.98
N LEU A 210 1.43 -16.37 4.23
CA LEU A 210 2.27 -16.38 5.42
C LEU A 210 2.14 -17.73 6.10
N GLN A 211 3.23 -18.47 6.21
CA GLN A 211 3.32 -19.65 7.04
C GLN A 211 3.69 -19.25 8.47
N MET A 212 3.04 -19.84 9.47
CA MET A 212 3.37 -19.73 10.89
C MET A 212 3.40 -21.15 11.46
N GLY A 213 4.57 -21.81 11.45
CA GLY A 213 4.66 -23.23 11.82
C GLY A 213 3.79 -24.11 10.92
N ASN A 214 2.77 -24.77 11.47
CA ASN A 214 1.79 -25.57 10.72
C ASN A 214 0.53 -24.78 10.30
N LEU A 215 0.43 -23.52 10.67
CA LEU A 215 -0.69 -22.64 10.33
C LEU A 215 -0.35 -21.85 9.06
N THR A 216 -1.19 -21.93 8.05
CA THR A 216 -1.03 -21.16 6.80
C THR A 216 -2.08 -20.06 6.80
N VAL A 217 -1.65 -18.80 6.63
CA VAL A 217 -2.53 -17.65 6.55
C VAL A 217 -2.45 -17.02 5.18
N THR A 218 -3.54 -17.10 4.43
CA THR A 218 -3.64 -16.48 3.12
C THR A 218 -4.21 -15.06 3.27
N GLY A 219 -3.58 -14.07 2.67
CA GLY A 219 -3.97 -12.67 2.75
C GLY A 219 -3.39 -11.85 1.60
N GLU A 220 -3.58 -10.53 1.61
CA GLU A 220 -3.00 -9.63 0.61
C GLU A 220 -1.73 -8.98 1.16
N LEU A 221 -0.68 -9.77 1.41
CA LEU A 221 0.55 -9.30 2.09
C LEU A 221 1.38 -8.33 1.22
N TYR A 222 1.26 -8.43 -0.10
CA TYR A 222 1.77 -7.42 -1.04
C TYR A 222 1.18 -6.01 -0.82
N ARG A 223 0.15 -5.88 0.03
CA ARG A 223 -0.48 -4.60 0.40
C ARG A 223 0.11 -3.95 1.64
N LEU A 224 1.25 -4.44 2.12
CA LEU A 224 2.06 -3.71 3.09
C LEU A 224 2.74 -2.51 2.40
N PRO A 225 3.01 -1.41 3.14
CA PRO A 225 3.90 -0.38 2.64
C PRO A 225 5.29 -0.94 2.35
N GLU A 226 6.07 -0.22 1.55
CA GLU A 226 7.19 -0.82 0.82
C GLU A 226 8.31 -1.30 1.74
N GLY A 227 8.73 -0.46 2.69
CA GLY A 227 9.76 -0.83 3.66
C GLY A 227 9.35 -2.04 4.51
N GLU A 228 8.09 -2.10 4.94
CA GLU A 228 7.53 -3.21 5.70
C GLU A 228 7.41 -4.49 4.84
N TYR A 229 7.06 -4.34 3.56
CA TYR A 229 7.01 -5.43 2.60
C TYR A 229 8.41 -6.00 2.30
N SER A 230 9.40 -5.14 2.10
CA SER A 230 10.80 -5.55 1.94
C SER A 230 11.25 -6.34 3.15
N SER A 231 10.98 -5.85 4.36
CA SER A 231 11.46 -6.49 5.59
C SER A 231 10.89 -7.89 5.81
N ILE A 232 9.61 -8.12 5.48
CA ILE A 232 9.03 -9.45 5.57
C ILE A 232 9.59 -10.40 4.49
N ILE A 233 9.87 -9.93 3.28
CA ILE A 233 10.55 -10.70 2.22
C ILE A 233 11.98 -11.05 2.65
N THR A 234 12.76 -10.06 3.09
CA THR A 234 14.15 -10.23 3.52
C THR A 234 14.25 -11.26 4.65
N ALA A 235 13.35 -11.19 5.63
CA ALA A 235 13.29 -12.15 6.73
C ALA A 235 12.84 -13.57 6.29
N SER A 236 12.32 -13.71 5.07
CA SER A 236 11.79 -14.95 4.49
C SER A 236 12.59 -15.44 3.28
N LEU A 237 13.77 -14.84 3.02
CA LEU A 237 14.67 -15.30 1.97
C LEU A 237 15.05 -16.77 2.20
N GLY A 238 15.19 -17.52 1.11
CA GLY A 238 15.37 -18.97 1.13
C GLY A 238 14.06 -19.77 1.10
N VAL A 239 12.92 -19.15 1.41
CA VAL A 239 11.58 -19.76 1.27
C VAL A 239 10.68 -18.96 0.33
N TYR A 240 10.82 -17.62 0.34
CA TYR A 240 9.97 -16.73 -0.45
C TYR A 240 10.09 -16.98 -1.95
N ARG A 241 8.93 -17.08 -2.62
CA ARG A 241 8.82 -17.32 -4.06
C ARG A 241 8.05 -16.20 -4.73
N GLN A 242 8.53 -15.79 -5.90
CA GLN A 242 7.92 -14.75 -6.72
C GLN A 242 7.98 -15.15 -8.20
N TYR A 243 7.23 -14.44 -9.03
CA TYR A 243 7.36 -14.63 -10.47
C TYR A 243 8.67 -14.05 -11.00
N PRO A 244 9.28 -14.67 -12.03
CA PRO A 244 10.45 -14.10 -12.68
C PRO A 244 10.08 -12.79 -13.38
N GLY A 245 11.03 -11.86 -13.44
CA GLY A 245 10.87 -10.60 -14.18
C GLY A 245 9.94 -9.56 -13.52
N VAL A 246 9.52 -9.76 -12.26
CA VAL A 246 8.57 -8.85 -11.59
C VAL A 246 9.07 -7.42 -11.44
N GLN A 247 10.37 -7.21 -11.24
CA GLN A 247 10.96 -5.86 -11.16
C GLN A 247 10.82 -5.10 -12.48
N GLN A 248 11.09 -5.78 -13.61
CA GLN A 248 10.98 -5.19 -14.95
C GLN A 248 9.52 -4.88 -15.27
N LEU A 249 8.60 -5.80 -14.95
CA LEU A 249 7.16 -5.62 -15.09
C LEU A 249 6.64 -4.44 -14.26
N LEU A 250 7.11 -4.30 -13.01
CA LEU A 250 6.78 -3.19 -12.13
C LEU A 250 7.31 -1.86 -12.68
N THR A 251 8.58 -1.83 -13.10
CA THR A 251 9.23 -0.63 -13.63
C THR A 251 8.50 -0.08 -14.86
N ALA A 252 8.01 -0.97 -15.74
CA ALA A 252 7.22 -0.56 -16.90
C ALA A 252 5.96 0.23 -16.52
N LEU A 253 5.26 -0.16 -15.44
CA LEU A 253 4.03 0.50 -14.97
C LEU A 253 4.27 1.90 -14.38
N LEU A 254 5.49 2.19 -13.92
CA LEU A 254 5.86 3.50 -13.36
C LEU A 254 6.04 4.58 -14.43
N THR A 255 5.94 4.21 -15.71
CA THR A 255 6.04 5.13 -16.86
C THR A 255 4.76 5.10 -17.69
N PRO A 256 4.37 6.21 -18.35
CA PRO A 256 3.27 6.19 -19.30
C PRO A 256 3.51 5.17 -20.40
N MET A 257 2.51 4.32 -20.68
CA MET A 257 2.62 3.26 -21.68
C MET A 257 1.84 3.61 -22.95
N THR A 258 2.43 3.29 -24.10
CA THR A 258 1.70 3.23 -25.38
C THR A 258 0.91 1.93 -25.47
N SER A 259 -0.05 1.84 -26.39
CA SER A 259 -0.82 0.60 -26.60
C SER A 259 0.06 -0.60 -26.99
N THR A 260 1.16 -0.35 -27.73
CA THR A 260 2.15 -1.38 -28.07
C THR A 260 2.91 -1.84 -26.83
N ALA A 261 3.39 -0.92 -26.00
CA ALA A 261 4.08 -1.25 -24.75
C ALA A 261 3.17 -2.03 -23.80
N GLU A 262 1.88 -1.65 -23.73
CA GLU A 262 0.88 -2.36 -22.93
C GLU A 262 0.66 -3.81 -23.40
N THR A 263 0.63 -4.02 -24.72
CA THR A 263 0.51 -5.36 -25.30
C THR A 263 1.70 -6.25 -24.94
N ILE A 264 2.92 -5.70 -25.05
CA ILE A 264 4.17 -6.39 -24.66
C ILE A 264 4.15 -6.73 -23.18
N TRP A 265 3.79 -5.77 -22.32
CA TRP A 265 3.71 -5.99 -20.88
C TRP A 265 2.75 -7.13 -20.51
N TRP A 266 1.58 -7.21 -21.14
CA TRP A 266 0.67 -8.33 -20.93
C TRP A 266 1.24 -9.68 -21.41
N GLN A 267 1.99 -9.69 -22.52
CA GLN A 267 2.70 -10.89 -22.94
C GLN A 267 3.73 -11.34 -21.89
N ASP A 268 4.48 -10.40 -21.33
CA ASP A 268 5.48 -10.67 -20.30
C ASP A 268 4.85 -11.16 -19.00
N VAL A 269 3.70 -10.60 -18.57
CA VAL A 269 2.94 -11.11 -17.42
C VAL A 269 2.51 -12.55 -17.65
N ARG A 270 2.00 -12.90 -18.85
CA ARG A 270 1.62 -14.28 -19.18
C ARG A 270 2.81 -15.22 -19.15
N MET A 271 3.96 -14.79 -19.70
CA MET A 271 5.19 -15.56 -19.66
C MET A 271 5.68 -15.80 -18.23
N ALA A 272 5.67 -14.78 -17.39
CA ALA A 272 6.05 -14.90 -15.98
C ALA A 272 5.15 -15.91 -15.25
N VAL A 273 3.82 -15.85 -15.46
CA VAL A 273 2.88 -16.82 -14.89
C VAL A 273 3.13 -18.24 -15.39
N ALA A 274 3.36 -18.41 -16.69
CA ALA A 274 3.64 -19.71 -17.29
C ALA A 274 4.93 -20.35 -16.75
N GLN A 275 5.92 -19.54 -16.39
CA GLN A 275 7.17 -19.99 -15.77
C GLN A 275 7.02 -20.37 -14.28
N GLY A 276 5.89 -20.00 -13.65
CA GLY A 276 5.62 -20.26 -12.25
C GLY A 276 6.45 -19.40 -11.30
N ARG A 277 6.18 -19.52 -10.00
CA ARG A 277 6.96 -18.83 -8.97
C ARG A 277 8.29 -19.54 -8.72
N GLN A 278 9.35 -18.78 -8.67
CA GLN A 278 10.72 -19.22 -8.42
C GLN A 278 11.20 -18.68 -7.08
N LEU A 279 12.21 -19.32 -6.49
CA LEU A 279 12.81 -18.82 -5.27
C LEU A 279 13.42 -17.44 -5.53
N ALA A 280 13.07 -16.46 -4.72
CA ALA A 280 13.59 -15.11 -4.88
C ALA A 280 15.05 -15.03 -4.40
N SER A 281 15.90 -14.36 -5.19
CA SER A 281 17.27 -14.02 -4.78
C SER A 281 17.37 -12.66 -4.08
N GLY A 282 16.28 -11.88 -4.07
CA GLY A 282 16.26 -10.51 -3.55
C GLY A 282 14.83 -9.97 -3.40
N VAL A 283 14.72 -8.66 -3.19
CA VAL A 283 13.45 -7.97 -2.99
C VAL A 283 13.09 -7.18 -4.26
N ASP A 284 12.42 -7.84 -5.21
CA ASP A 284 12.25 -7.30 -6.56
C ASP A 284 10.98 -6.42 -6.74
N LEU A 285 10.13 -6.32 -5.71
CA LEU A 285 8.87 -5.56 -5.71
C LEU A 285 8.94 -4.24 -4.92
N THR A 286 10.14 -3.77 -4.59
CA THR A 286 10.36 -2.59 -3.73
C THR A 286 11.50 -1.71 -4.26
N ASP A 287 11.40 -0.41 -4.04
CA ASP A 287 12.42 0.62 -4.27
C ASP A 287 13.15 0.92 -2.93
N GLU A 288 14.46 1.18 -2.97
CA GLU A 288 15.32 1.29 -1.78
C GLU A 288 15.20 2.64 -1.03
N ARG A 289 14.10 3.38 -1.22
CA ARG A 289 13.99 4.77 -0.76
C ARG A 289 13.76 4.94 0.73
N TRP A 290 13.34 3.90 1.43
CA TRP A 290 12.97 3.98 2.84
C TRP A 290 14.01 3.36 3.73
N THR A 291 14.06 3.91 4.94
CA THR A 291 14.90 3.37 5.99
C THR A 291 14.45 1.93 6.29
N PRO A 292 15.38 0.96 6.34
CA PRO A 292 15.03 -0.42 6.58
C PRO A 292 14.17 -0.56 7.83
N THR A 293 13.05 -1.27 7.71
CA THR A 293 12.24 -1.63 8.88
C THR A 293 12.64 -3.02 9.37
N ALA A 294 12.32 -3.37 10.61
CA ALA A 294 12.52 -4.71 11.14
C ALA A 294 11.17 -5.32 11.48
N TRP A 295 10.84 -6.45 10.86
CA TRP A 295 9.58 -7.15 11.14
C TRP A 295 9.59 -7.73 12.57
N ARG A 296 8.63 -7.31 13.39
CA ARG A 296 8.43 -7.73 14.79
C ARG A 296 7.49 -8.93 14.85
N ARG A 297 8.05 -10.12 14.54
CA ARG A 297 7.33 -11.40 14.54
C ARG A 297 6.63 -11.69 15.86
N ASP A 298 7.27 -11.37 16.97
CA ASP A 298 6.76 -11.51 18.34
C ASP A 298 5.45 -10.75 18.61
N LEU A 299 5.17 -9.72 17.81
CA LEU A 299 3.99 -8.88 17.94
C LEU A 299 2.88 -9.24 16.96
N THR A 300 3.03 -10.28 16.13
CA THR A 300 1.96 -10.70 15.22
C THR A 300 0.67 -11.01 16.00
N ARG A 301 -0.47 -10.48 15.54
CA ARG A 301 -1.80 -10.73 16.11
C ARG A 301 -2.80 -11.12 15.03
N LEU A 302 -3.85 -11.82 15.43
CA LEU A 302 -5.05 -11.98 14.61
C LEU A 302 -6.25 -11.36 15.32
N ILE A 303 -7.21 -10.82 14.55
CA ILE A 303 -8.48 -10.32 15.07
C ILE A 303 -9.62 -11.04 14.35
N GLU A 304 -10.55 -11.58 15.13
CA GLU A 304 -11.88 -11.99 14.66
C GLU A 304 -12.88 -10.87 14.95
N LEU A 305 -13.44 -10.26 13.90
CA LEU A 305 -14.46 -9.22 13.99
C LEU A 305 -15.68 -9.63 13.15
N GLY A 306 -16.74 -10.07 13.83
CA GLY A 306 -17.88 -10.70 13.17
C GLY A 306 -17.43 -11.95 12.41
N ASP A 307 -17.83 -12.08 11.15
CA ASP A 307 -17.41 -13.18 10.27
C ASP A 307 -16.14 -12.88 9.47
N HIS A 308 -15.24 -12.05 10.01
CA HIS A 308 -14.02 -11.65 9.33
C HIS A 308 -12.79 -11.82 10.20
N TRP A 309 -11.71 -12.26 9.57
CA TRP A 309 -10.40 -12.34 10.19
C TRP A 309 -9.42 -11.34 9.57
N PHE A 310 -8.61 -10.77 10.44
CA PHE A 310 -7.55 -9.82 10.11
C PHE A 310 -6.24 -10.28 10.75
N LEU A 311 -5.15 -10.08 10.03
CA LEU A 311 -3.78 -10.30 10.48
C LEU A 311 -3.15 -8.93 10.74
N ILE A 312 -2.51 -8.75 11.89
CA ILE A 312 -1.79 -7.53 12.23
C ILE A 312 -0.31 -7.85 12.32
N LEU A 313 0.47 -7.11 11.54
CA LEU A 313 1.92 -7.22 11.50
C LEU A 313 2.53 -5.92 12.00
N TYR A 314 3.59 -6.03 12.79
CA TYR A 314 4.30 -4.90 13.40
C TYR A 314 5.70 -4.80 12.83
N PHE A 315 6.19 -3.58 12.72
CA PHE A 315 7.50 -3.28 12.17
C PHE A 315 8.16 -2.21 13.01
N ALA A 316 9.38 -2.48 13.44
CA ALA A 316 10.23 -1.50 14.07
C ALA A 316 10.88 -0.63 13.01
N GLN A 317 10.85 0.68 13.21
CA GLN A 317 11.58 1.65 12.43
C GLN A 317 12.76 2.14 13.25
N PRO A 318 13.95 2.28 12.64
CA PRO A 318 15.09 2.84 13.34
C PRO A 318 14.74 4.25 13.82
N PRO A 319 15.30 4.68 14.96
CA PRO A 319 15.07 6.01 15.47
C PRO A 319 15.41 7.05 14.39
N HIS A 320 14.41 7.81 13.98
CA HIS A 320 14.65 8.97 13.13
C HIS A 320 15.11 10.12 14.02
N HIS A 321 16.27 10.69 13.71
CA HIS A 321 16.60 12.00 14.21
C HIS A 321 15.55 12.96 13.69
N LEU A 322 14.77 13.55 14.60
CA LEU A 322 13.86 14.63 14.28
C LEU A 322 14.70 15.78 13.72
N GLY A 323 14.81 15.84 12.39
CA GLY A 323 15.32 17.02 11.70
C GLY A 323 14.45 18.23 12.04
N PRO A 324 14.91 19.45 11.73
CA PRO A 324 14.04 20.62 11.84
C PRO A 324 12.76 20.33 11.07
N ARG A 325 11.62 20.34 11.78
CA ARG A 325 10.32 20.13 11.16
C ARG A 325 10.17 21.16 10.04
N GLY A 326 9.68 20.70 8.89
CA GLY A 326 9.13 21.59 7.91
C GLY A 326 8.09 22.52 8.56
N ARG A 327 7.86 23.69 7.98
CA ARG A 327 6.91 24.67 8.52
C ARG A 327 5.65 24.79 7.67
N ALA A 328 5.58 24.05 6.56
CA ALA A 328 4.46 24.14 5.65
C ALA A 328 3.24 23.37 6.15
N VAL A 329 2.06 23.93 5.91
CA VAL A 329 0.79 23.19 5.95
C VAL A 329 0.56 22.66 4.55
N VAL A 330 0.56 21.34 4.40
CA VAL A 330 0.41 20.67 3.10
C VAL A 330 -0.94 20.00 3.01
N GLY A 331 -1.78 20.43 2.07
CA GLY A 331 -3.07 19.80 1.80
C GLY A 331 -2.94 18.74 0.72
N VAL A 332 -3.57 17.57 0.92
CA VAL A 332 -3.54 16.46 -0.04
C VAL A 332 -4.94 16.03 -0.45
N ASP A 333 -5.25 16.19 -1.74
CA ASP A 333 -6.41 15.60 -2.41
C ASP A 333 -6.04 14.19 -2.91
N ILE A 334 -6.91 13.20 -2.68
CA ILE A 334 -6.74 11.85 -3.24
C ILE A 334 -7.79 11.51 -4.29
N GLY A 335 -7.37 10.75 -5.28
CA GLY A 335 -8.22 10.39 -6.41
C GLY A 335 -7.95 8.99 -6.95
N LEU A 336 -8.67 8.63 -8.00
CA LEU A 336 -8.34 7.43 -8.79
C LEU A 336 -7.39 7.76 -9.93
N ARG A 337 -7.50 8.96 -10.50
CA ARG A 337 -6.67 9.52 -11.58
C ARG A 337 -6.67 11.05 -11.45
N PRO A 338 -5.61 11.70 -10.91
CA PRO A 338 -4.38 11.12 -10.34
C PRO A 338 -4.62 10.32 -9.05
N LEU A 339 -3.59 9.65 -8.53
CA LEU A 339 -3.64 8.93 -7.24
C LEU A 339 -3.70 9.92 -6.07
N ALA A 340 -2.86 10.96 -6.12
CA ALA A 340 -2.81 12.02 -5.12
C ALA A 340 -2.27 13.33 -5.72
N THR A 341 -2.72 14.45 -5.16
CA THR A 341 -2.24 15.81 -5.46
C THR A 341 -2.03 16.56 -4.15
N ALA A 342 -0.84 17.13 -3.95
CA ALA A 342 -0.57 18.02 -2.82
C ALA A 342 -0.40 19.47 -3.26
N ALA A 343 -0.72 20.39 -2.36
CA ALA A 343 -0.43 21.81 -2.51
C ALA A 343 -0.02 22.42 -1.16
N TRP A 344 0.97 23.31 -1.18
CA TRP A 344 1.40 24.10 -0.02
C TRP A 344 1.99 25.43 -0.46
N GLY A 345 1.83 26.45 0.39
CA GLY A 345 2.15 27.82 -0.01
C GLY A 345 1.38 28.26 -1.27
N GLN A 346 1.91 29.25 -1.97
CA GLN A 346 1.29 29.75 -3.21
C GLN A 346 1.76 29.02 -4.47
N GLN A 347 2.98 28.48 -4.47
CA GLN A 347 3.66 28.02 -5.68
C GLN A 347 4.00 26.52 -5.70
N HIS A 348 3.84 25.82 -4.58
CA HIS A 348 4.21 24.41 -4.52
C HIS A 348 2.99 23.51 -4.72
N GLU A 349 3.06 22.70 -5.76
CA GLU A 349 2.06 21.73 -6.12
C GLU A 349 2.72 20.50 -6.73
N VAL A 350 2.17 19.33 -6.45
CA VAL A 350 2.69 18.09 -7.01
C VAL A 350 1.55 17.10 -7.20
N THR A 351 1.56 16.39 -8.32
CA THR A 351 0.50 15.45 -8.71
C THR A 351 1.11 14.15 -9.19
N TRP A 352 0.66 13.03 -8.65
CA TRP A 352 1.14 11.70 -9.05
C TRP A 352 0.06 10.87 -9.73
N GLY A 353 0.33 10.46 -10.97
CA GLY A 353 -0.48 9.52 -11.73
C GLY A 353 0.22 8.17 -11.89
N LEU A 354 -0.50 7.20 -12.44
CA LEU A 354 0.02 5.87 -12.77
C LEU A 354 -0.60 5.36 -14.08
N ALA A 355 0.20 4.70 -14.90
CA ALA A 355 -0.30 3.94 -16.05
C ALA A 355 -1.17 2.79 -15.55
N THR A 356 -2.35 2.60 -16.14
CA THR A 356 -3.26 1.54 -15.70
C THR A 356 -3.71 0.73 -16.90
N PRO A 357 -2.97 -0.34 -17.24
CA PRO A 357 -3.32 -1.23 -18.32
C PRO A 357 -4.77 -1.70 -18.22
N ALA A 358 -5.46 -1.72 -19.36
CA ALA A 358 -6.76 -2.35 -19.46
C ALA A 358 -6.57 -3.87 -19.32
N LEU A 359 -7.40 -4.52 -18.51
CA LEU A 359 -7.38 -5.97 -18.35
C LEU A 359 -7.97 -6.64 -19.61
N PRO A 360 -7.22 -7.49 -20.34
CA PRO A 360 -7.76 -8.21 -21.48
C PRO A 360 -8.85 -9.19 -21.06
N VAL A 361 -9.82 -9.40 -21.95
CA VAL A 361 -10.89 -10.38 -21.75
C VAL A 361 -10.29 -11.79 -21.84
N GLY A 362 -10.75 -12.71 -20.98
CA GLY A 362 -10.38 -14.12 -21.06
C GLY A 362 -9.08 -14.52 -20.38
N GLU A 363 -8.39 -13.60 -19.69
CA GLU A 363 -7.17 -13.94 -18.95
C GLU A 363 -7.40 -15.02 -17.88
N SER A 364 -6.35 -15.76 -17.52
CA SER A 364 -6.42 -16.72 -16.42
C SER A 364 -6.57 -16.00 -15.06
N ALA A 365 -7.07 -16.71 -14.05
CA ALA A 365 -7.17 -16.14 -12.70
C ALA A 365 -5.80 -15.72 -12.13
N GLU A 366 -4.75 -16.48 -12.47
CA GLU A 366 -3.40 -16.23 -11.99
C GLU A 366 -2.73 -15.03 -12.70
N VAL A 367 -2.94 -14.89 -14.02
CA VAL A 367 -2.51 -13.68 -14.77
C VAL A 367 -3.19 -12.43 -14.23
N ARG A 368 -4.50 -12.50 -13.95
CA ARG A 368 -5.21 -11.40 -13.29
C ARG A 368 -4.65 -11.10 -11.90
N ALA A 369 -4.33 -12.12 -11.11
CA ALA A 369 -3.78 -11.94 -9.77
C ALA A 369 -2.41 -11.27 -9.82
N LEU A 370 -1.49 -11.73 -10.67
CA LEU A 370 -0.18 -11.10 -10.83
C LEU A 370 -0.30 -9.65 -11.31
N ALA A 371 -1.12 -9.39 -12.34
CA ALA A 371 -1.35 -8.03 -12.81
C ALA A 371 -1.93 -7.11 -11.73
N GLN A 372 -2.80 -7.62 -10.86
CA GLN A 372 -3.32 -6.86 -9.71
C GLN A 372 -2.24 -6.55 -8.69
N ILE A 373 -1.38 -7.51 -8.36
CA ILE A 373 -0.23 -7.32 -7.46
C ILE A 373 0.71 -6.25 -8.04
N LEU A 374 1.04 -6.33 -9.32
CA LEU A 374 1.91 -5.36 -10.01
C LEU A 374 1.31 -3.95 -10.03
N ASN A 375 0.03 -3.82 -10.39
CA ASN A 375 -0.67 -2.52 -10.37
C ASN A 375 -0.70 -1.92 -8.96
N TYR A 376 -0.92 -2.74 -7.93
CA TYR A 376 -0.88 -2.29 -6.55
C TYR A 376 0.52 -1.84 -6.15
N ALA A 377 1.55 -2.64 -6.44
CA ALA A 377 2.95 -2.33 -6.14
C ALA A 377 3.40 -1.04 -6.82
N ALA A 378 2.99 -0.82 -8.07
CA ALA A 378 3.29 0.41 -8.80
C ALA A 378 2.60 1.64 -8.18
N ALA A 379 1.35 1.49 -7.74
CA ALA A 379 0.64 2.55 -7.03
C ALA A 379 1.23 2.83 -5.63
N ARG A 380 1.66 1.80 -4.92
CA ARG A 380 2.40 1.91 -3.65
C ARG A 380 3.69 2.72 -3.85
N ALA A 381 4.54 2.31 -4.79
CA ALA A 381 5.80 2.99 -5.08
C ALA A 381 5.58 4.47 -5.46
N ALA A 382 4.56 4.77 -6.27
CA ALA A 382 4.19 6.13 -6.63
C ALA A 382 3.75 6.98 -5.41
N LEU A 383 2.89 6.43 -4.55
CA LEU A 383 2.40 7.11 -3.34
C LEU A 383 3.49 7.28 -2.29
N GLU A 384 4.43 6.34 -2.19
CA GLU A 384 5.57 6.46 -1.31
C GLU A 384 6.58 7.51 -1.79
N ALA A 385 6.87 7.56 -3.10
CA ALA A 385 7.64 8.64 -3.69
C ALA A 385 7.01 10.02 -3.43
N PHE A 386 5.68 10.12 -3.61
CA PHE A 386 4.91 11.31 -3.26
C PHE A 386 5.04 11.66 -1.77
N THR A 387 4.99 10.67 -0.89
CA THR A 387 5.12 10.87 0.57
C THR A 387 6.49 11.42 0.94
N VAL A 388 7.57 10.88 0.37
CA VAL A 388 8.93 11.39 0.62
C VAL A 388 9.02 12.88 0.28
N LEU A 389 8.50 13.27 -0.89
CA LEU A 389 8.52 14.66 -1.34
C LEU A 389 7.65 15.57 -0.48
N VAL A 390 6.41 15.19 -0.20
CA VAL A 390 5.45 16.01 0.57
C VAL A 390 5.91 16.20 2.02
N LEU A 391 6.45 15.15 2.65
CA LEU A 391 6.85 15.20 4.05
C LEU A 391 8.23 15.86 4.26
N ALA A 392 8.94 16.26 3.20
CA ALA A 392 10.20 16.99 3.34
C ALA A 392 9.98 18.41 3.90
N ASP A 393 8.89 19.07 3.48
CA ASP A 393 8.58 20.46 3.85
C ASP A 393 7.43 20.60 4.87
N ALA A 394 6.72 19.52 5.16
CA ALA A 394 5.53 19.54 6.00
C ALA A 394 5.84 19.72 7.49
N GLY A 395 5.18 20.68 8.12
CA GLY A 395 4.97 20.74 9.57
C GLY A 395 3.62 20.14 9.98
N THR A 396 2.62 20.33 9.12
CA THR A 396 1.27 19.74 9.24
C THR A 396 0.85 19.17 7.89
N LEU A 397 0.40 17.91 7.90
CA LEU A 397 -0.19 17.23 6.75
C LEU A 397 -1.72 17.23 6.89
N VAL A 398 -2.42 17.88 5.96
CA VAL A 398 -3.88 17.98 5.94
C VAL A 398 -4.45 17.00 4.93
N LEU A 399 -5.20 16.01 5.42
CA LEU A 399 -5.86 14.98 4.64
C LEU A 399 -7.38 15.16 4.65
N GLU A 400 -8.05 14.55 3.68
CA GLU A 400 -9.50 14.50 3.61
C GLU A 400 -10.10 13.58 4.70
N GLN A 401 -11.16 14.04 5.36
CA GLN A 401 -11.99 13.18 6.19
C GLN A 401 -12.97 12.39 5.31
N LEU A 402 -12.51 11.26 4.77
CA LEU A 402 -13.31 10.38 3.92
C LEU A 402 -13.98 9.24 4.69
N ASP A 403 -15.30 9.08 4.52
CA ASP A 403 -16.03 7.87 4.90
C ASP A 403 -16.21 6.94 3.71
N TYR A 404 -15.34 5.93 3.60
CA TYR A 404 -15.35 4.95 2.53
C TYR A 404 -16.63 4.08 2.49
N ARG A 405 -17.41 4.04 3.57
CA ARG A 405 -18.68 3.30 3.64
C ARG A 405 -19.82 4.03 2.92
N GLY A 406 -19.73 5.37 2.85
CA GLY A 406 -20.75 6.21 2.23
C GLY A 406 -20.64 6.34 0.70
N PHE A 407 -19.57 5.84 0.09
CA PHE A 407 -19.39 5.94 -1.36
C PHE A 407 -20.33 4.98 -2.11
N LYS A 408 -21.22 5.53 -2.94
CA LYS A 408 -22.16 4.78 -3.78
C LYS A 408 -21.53 4.19 -5.06
N SER A 409 -20.24 4.41 -5.29
CA SER A 409 -19.53 4.00 -6.50
C SER A 409 -18.48 2.91 -6.21
N ASN A 410 -17.85 2.40 -7.28
CA ASN A 410 -16.72 1.47 -7.15
C ASN A 410 -15.44 2.12 -6.56
N PHE A 411 -15.50 3.39 -6.14
CA PHE A 411 -14.36 4.14 -5.62
C PHE A 411 -13.65 3.39 -4.50
N SER A 412 -14.37 2.88 -3.50
CA SER A 412 -13.75 2.16 -2.37
C SER A 412 -13.00 0.90 -2.83
N ALA A 413 -13.54 0.18 -3.81
CA ALA A 413 -12.86 -1.01 -4.36
C ALA A 413 -11.65 -0.64 -5.24
N VAL A 414 -11.76 0.40 -6.09
CA VAL A 414 -10.67 0.81 -6.99
C VAL A 414 -9.55 1.50 -6.22
N SER A 415 -9.87 2.41 -5.29
CA SER A 415 -8.89 3.09 -4.43
C SER A 415 -8.10 2.09 -3.58
N ARG A 416 -8.77 1.04 -3.08
CA ARG A 416 -8.13 -0.07 -2.38
C ARG A 416 -7.18 -0.87 -3.29
N ARG A 417 -7.59 -1.19 -4.53
CA ARG A 417 -6.73 -1.86 -5.52
C ARG A 417 -5.55 -1.02 -6.00
N ARG A 418 -5.62 0.32 -5.85
CA ARG A 418 -4.57 1.27 -6.23
C ARG A 418 -3.80 1.80 -5.02
N ALA A 419 -3.79 1.09 -3.89
CA ALA A 419 -3.15 1.50 -2.64
C ALA A 419 -3.62 2.84 -2.02
N VAL A 420 -4.38 3.68 -2.73
CA VAL A 420 -4.85 5.01 -2.28
C VAL A 420 -5.58 4.93 -0.95
N ALA A 421 -6.47 3.94 -0.78
CA ALA A 421 -7.22 3.80 0.48
C ALA A 421 -6.30 3.41 1.66
N ASP A 422 -5.34 2.51 1.44
CA ASP A 422 -4.42 2.08 2.51
C ASP A 422 -3.46 3.20 2.87
N TRP A 423 -2.92 3.87 1.85
CA TRP A 423 -2.03 5.02 2.00
C TRP A 423 -2.71 6.14 2.80
N HIS A 424 -3.92 6.54 2.39
CA HIS A 424 -4.67 7.63 3.01
C HIS A 424 -5.12 7.31 4.44
N GLN A 425 -5.55 6.06 4.68
CA GLN A 425 -6.05 5.67 6.00
C GLN A 425 -4.95 5.37 7.01
N THR A 426 -3.82 4.83 6.56
CA THR A 426 -2.79 4.26 7.45
C THR A 426 -1.38 4.78 7.15
N TRP A 427 -0.85 4.59 5.94
CA TRP A 427 0.59 4.78 5.70
C TRP A 427 1.02 6.23 5.85
N ALA A 428 0.32 7.17 5.20
CA ALA A 428 0.67 8.59 5.23
C ALA A 428 0.73 9.13 6.66
N ARG A 429 -0.24 8.72 7.49
CA ARG A 429 -0.33 9.10 8.91
C ARG A 429 0.83 8.53 9.73
N GLN A 430 1.11 7.24 9.58
CA GLN A 430 2.20 6.60 10.31
C GLN A 430 3.56 7.18 9.89
N ARG A 431 3.78 7.42 8.59
CA ARG A 431 5.00 8.08 8.09
C ARG A 431 5.16 9.52 8.56
N ALA A 432 4.07 10.29 8.62
CA ALA A 432 4.09 11.65 9.17
C ALA A 432 4.38 11.64 10.68
N HIS A 433 3.69 10.79 11.44
CA HIS A 433 3.90 10.64 12.88
C HIS A 433 5.35 10.21 13.22
N ALA A 434 5.93 9.27 12.46
CA ALA A 434 7.33 8.86 12.61
C ALA A 434 8.33 10.04 12.45
N ARG A 435 7.93 11.10 11.74
CA ARG A 435 8.72 12.33 11.56
C ARG A 435 8.28 13.47 12.51
N GLY A 436 7.36 13.20 13.43
CA GLY A 436 6.77 14.21 14.30
C GLY A 436 5.93 15.26 13.58
N ILE A 437 5.46 14.97 12.36
CA ILE A 437 4.59 15.85 11.57
C ILE A 437 3.15 15.66 12.05
N GLU A 438 2.47 16.77 12.32
CA GLU A 438 1.06 16.76 12.72
C GLU A 438 0.19 16.33 11.54
N VAL A 439 -0.85 15.53 11.80
CA VAL A 439 -1.77 15.10 10.74
C VAL A 439 -3.19 15.49 11.10
N GLU A 440 -3.78 16.31 10.24
CA GLU A 440 -5.11 16.84 10.40
C GLU A 440 -6.07 16.27 9.35
N ARG A 441 -7.30 16.02 9.76
CA ARG A 441 -8.36 15.54 8.87
C ARG A 441 -9.46 16.58 8.81
N VAL A 442 -9.65 17.17 7.64
CA VAL A 442 -10.66 18.20 7.42
C VAL A 442 -11.81 17.66 6.56
N PRO A 443 -13.05 18.16 6.71
CA PRO A 443 -14.17 17.73 5.89
C PRO A 443 -13.83 17.83 4.40
N ALA A 444 -14.18 16.81 3.61
CA ALA A 444 -13.90 16.76 2.16
C ALA A 444 -15.00 17.41 1.30
N ALA A 445 -16.17 17.69 1.86
CA ALA A 445 -17.34 18.10 1.09
C ALA A 445 -17.07 19.38 0.27
N TYR A 446 -17.27 19.35 -1.05
CA TYR A 446 -17.11 20.50 -1.96
C TYR A 446 -15.68 21.06 -2.13
N THR A 447 -14.63 20.36 -1.71
CA THR A 447 -13.22 20.80 -1.87
C THR A 447 -12.87 21.05 -3.33
N SER A 448 -13.26 20.15 -4.24
CA SER A 448 -13.01 20.33 -5.69
C SER A 448 -13.99 21.27 -6.40
N GLN A 449 -15.03 21.76 -5.72
CA GLN A 449 -16.09 22.61 -6.30
C GLN A 449 -16.05 24.05 -5.78
N THR A 450 -15.21 24.35 -4.79
CA THR A 450 -15.05 25.70 -4.23
C THR A 450 -13.81 26.33 -4.84
N CYS A 451 -13.81 27.61 -5.20
CA CYS A 451 -12.61 28.24 -5.72
C CYS A 451 -11.61 28.54 -4.59
N SER A 452 -10.39 28.00 -4.72
CA SER A 452 -9.31 28.24 -3.75
C SER A 452 -8.72 29.65 -3.80
N GLN A 453 -8.90 30.40 -4.89
CA GLN A 453 -8.39 31.77 -5.06
C GLN A 453 -9.40 32.86 -4.68
N CYS A 454 -10.70 32.56 -4.68
CA CYS A 454 -11.71 33.54 -4.31
C CYS A 454 -11.73 33.75 -2.78
N GLN A 455 -11.83 35.01 -2.36
CA GLN A 455 -12.25 35.34 -0.99
C GLN A 455 -13.70 34.81 -0.81
N GLY A 456 -13.95 34.02 0.23
CA GLY A 456 -15.24 33.32 0.45
C GLY A 456 -15.37 31.93 -0.21
N SER A 457 -16.52 31.28 -0.02
CA SER A 457 -16.81 29.91 -0.47
C SER A 457 -17.48 29.87 -1.85
N THR A 458 -16.96 30.65 -2.81
CA THR A 458 -17.52 30.73 -4.16
C THR A 458 -17.44 29.38 -4.85
N ARG A 459 -18.59 28.86 -5.28
CA ARG A 459 -18.64 27.64 -6.08
C ARG A 459 -18.22 27.90 -7.53
N GLY A 460 -17.52 26.92 -8.09
CA GLY A 460 -17.19 26.86 -9.50
C GLY A 460 -17.75 25.60 -10.16
N THR A 461 -17.45 25.46 -11.44
CA THR A 461 -17.82 24.32 -12.27
C THR A 461 -16.60 23.44 -12.47
N ARG A 462 -16.77 22.14 -12.25
CA ARG A 462 -15.74 21.13 -12.52
C ARG A 462 -16.12 20.32 -13.75
N GLN A 463 -15.22 20.25 -14.73
CA GLN A 463 -15.33 19.40 -15.91
C GLN A 463 -14.10 18.49 -15.99
N GLY A 464 -14.20 17.31 -15.38
CA GLY A 464 -13.08 16.38 -15.27
C GLY A 464 -11.94 16.96 -14.41
N ARG A 465 -10.82 17.26 -15.08
CA ARG A 465 -9.62 17.87 -14.46
C ARG A 465 -9.68 19.39 -14.42
N GLU A 466 -10.53 20.02 -15.21
CA GLU A 466 -10.62 21.48 -15.26
C GLU A 466 -11.61 21.97 -14.21
N PHE A 467 -11.22 23.02 -13.49
CA PHE A 467 -12.08 23.80 -12.61
C PHE A 467 -12.12 25.25 -13.08
N THR A 468 -13.31 25.82 -13.17
CA THR A 468 -13.54 27.24 -13.50
C THR A 468 -14.50 27.88 -12.49
N CYS A 469 -14.32 29.15 -12.15
CA CYS A 469 -15.25 29.87 -11.27
C CYS A 469 -15.79 31.14 -11.92
N LEU A 470 -16.84 31.73 -11.33
CA LEU A 470 -17.52 32.93 -11.86
C LEU A 470 -16.62 34.18 -11.89
N HIS A 471 -15.54 34.21 -11.11
CA HIS A 471 -14.56 35.29 -11.12
C HIS A 471 -13.44 35.07 -12.16
N GLY A 472 -13.55 34.06 -13.02
CA GLY A 472 -12.62 33.82 -14.12
C GLY A 472 -11.39 32.97 -13.78
N HIS A 473 -11.21 32.53 -12.53
CA HIS A 473 -10.10 31.63 -12.19
C HIS A 473 -10.30 30.25 -12.84
N VAL A 474 -9.26 29.76 -13.52
CA VAL A 474 -9.17 28.44 -14.15
C VAL A 474 -7.95 27.70 -13.60
N MET A 475 -8.12 26.45 -13.15
CA MET A 475 -7.01 25.61 -12.67
C MET A 475 -7.34 24.12 -12.69
N ASP A 476 -6.36 23.26 -12.41
CA ASP A 476 -6.61 21.83 -12.21
C ASP A 476 -7.46 21.62 -10.93
N ALA A 477 -8.54 20.84 -11.06
CA ALA A 477 -9.51 20.61 -10.01
C ALA A 477 -8.92 19.90 -8.78
N HIS A 478 -7.89 19.08 -8.95
CA HIS A 478 -7.20 18.38 -7.85
C HIS A 478 -6.30 19.35 -7.08
N ILE A 479 -5.61 20.24 -7.79
CA ILE A 479 -4.81 21.31 -7.17
C ILE A 479 -5.73 22.26 -6.40
N ASN A 480 -6.86 22.63 -7.00
CA ASN A 480 -7.87 23.44 -6.33
C ASN A 480 -8.38 22.77 -5.04
N ALA A 481 -8.67 21.46 -5.09
CA ALA A 481 -9.10 20.70 -3.92
C ALA A 481 -8.02 20.68 -2.83
N ALA A 482 -6.78 20.37 -3.18
CA ALA A 482 -5.65 20.36 -2.25
C ALA A 482 -5.45 21.73 -1.56
N ARG A 483 -5.53 22.84 -2.31
CA ARG A 483 -5.47 24.20 -1.74
C ARG A 483 -6.64 24.49 -0.81
N ASN A 484 -7.85 24.02 -1.14
CA ASN A 484 -9.01 24.19 -0.27
C ASN A 484 -8.90 23.41 1.05
N LEU A 485 -8.17 22.29 1.08
CA LEU A 485 -7.90 21.57 2.33
C LEU A 485 -7.03 22.42 3.26
N VAL A 486 -5.94 23.00 2.75
CA VAL A 486 -5.09 23.94 3.52
C VAL A 486 -5.93 25.11 4.06
N ARG A 487 -6.80 25.68 3.22
CA ARG A 487 -7.69 26.78 3.64
C ARG A 487 -8.66 26.36 4.74
N ARG A 488 -9.21 25.14 4.69
CA ARG A 488 -10.12 24.63 5.72
C ARG A 488 -9.42 24.42 7.05
N TYR A 489 -8.20 23.87 7.02
CA TYR A 489 -7.38 23.76 8.21
C TYR A 489 -7.22 25.12 8.90
N TRP A 490 -6.79 26.14 8.17
CA TRP A 490 -6.64 27.48 8.74
C TRP A 490 -7.97 28.07 9.24
N GLY A 491 -9.06 27.88 8.50
CA GLY A 491 -10.39 28.31 8.94
C GLY A 491 -10.83 27.66 10.25
N GLN A 492 -10.51 26.38 10.47
CA GLN A 492 -10.80 25.69 11.73
C GLN A 492 -9.93 26.22 12.88
N GLN A 493 -8.64 26.47 12.64
CA GLN A 493 -7.74 27.02 13.66
C GLN A 493 -8.17 28.42 14.12
N SER A 494 -8.68 29.26 13.22
CA SER A 494 -9.21 30.60 13.58
C SER A 494 -10.43 30.58 14.51
N HIS A 495 -11.14 29.45 14.64
CA HIS A 495 -12.32 29.34 15.51
C HIS A 495 -12.01 28.82 16.92
N VAL A 496 -10.79 28.31 17.14
CA VAL A 496 -10.36 27.75 18.44
C VAL A 496 -9.65 28.80 19.31
N GLN A 497 -9.18 29.89 18.71
CA GLN A 497 -8.61 31.07 19.38
C GLN A 497 -9.70 32.10 19.66
#